data_AF-A0A7J5ZYY9-F1
#
_entry.id   AF-A0A7J5ZYY9-F1
#
_cell.length_a   1.000
_cell.length_b   1.000
_cell.length_c   1.000
_cell.angle_alpha   90.00
_cell.angle_beta   90.00
_cell.angle_gamma   90.00
#
_symmetry.space_group_name_H-M   'P 1'
#
loop_
_entity.id
_entity.type
_entity.pdbx_description
1 polymer ?
#
loop_
_entity_poly.entity_id
_entity_poly.type
_entity_poly.pdbx_seq_one_letter_code
_entity_poly.pdbx_strand_id
1 'polypeptide(L)'
;MCDGRTPTPDELPVCYDGADWSGCTLQQFMECPYNLANNRQVRMLADLSLVGCYNASTLPEKQRARLLLESAKKNLRDMAFFGLTEFQRKTQYLFERTFRLRFIRPFVQYNSTRAAGVDLNESNVRRIEELNELDMQLYDYAKDLFLQRYQYTHMLERREQRMMLRNRGSFHSLAREEGAGGEGTARLPTEDYMNQIVSGW
;
A
#
# COMPACT_ATOMS: atom_id res chain seq x y z
N MET A 1 13.49 1.66 -18.95
CA MET A 1 13.53 2.53 -20.14
C MET A 1 12.99 3.88 -19.72
N CYS A 2 13.65 4.98 -20.09
CA CYS A 2 13.23 6.35 -19.82
C CYS A 2 13.47 7.16 -21.08
N ASP A 3 12.54 8.05 -21.44
CA ASP A 3 12.56 8.81 -22.70
C ASP A 3 12.86 7.96 -23.95
N GLY A 4 12.25 6.76 -24.01
CA GLY A 4 12.37 5.86 -25.15
C GLY A 4 13.69 5.10 -25.28
N ARG A 5 14.64 5.23 -24.32
CA ARG A 5 15.91 4.50 -24.34
C ARG A 5 16.27 3.83 -23.01
N THR A 6 17.21 2.89 -23.06
CA THR A 6 17.83 2.29 -21.87
C THR A 6 19.03 3.15 -21.43
N PRO A 7 19.36 3.19 -20.12
CA PRO A 7 20.56 3.86 -19.64
C PRO A 7 21.81 3.18 -20.20
N THR A 8 22.87 3.97 -20.41
CA THR A 8 24.19 3.43 -20.75
C THR A 8 24.90 2.89 -19.50
N PRO A 9 25.96 2.07 -19.65
CA PRO A 9 26.80 1.66 -18.52
C PRO A 9 27.43 2.83 -17.75
N ASP A 10 27.68 3.96 -18.42
CA ASP A 10 28.20 5.17 -17.77
C ASP A 10 27.14 5.89 -16.92
N GLU A 11 25.88 5.89 -17.38
CA GLU A 11 24.74 6.46 -16.64
C GLU A 11 24.30 5.56 -15.49
N LEU A 12 24.48 4.24 -15.64
CA LEU A 12 24.10 3.26 -14.64
C LEU A 12 25.10 2.09 -14.59
N PRO A 13 26.21 2.25 -13.85
CA PRO A 13 27.19 1.20 -13.66
C PRO A 13 26.63 -0.02 -12.91
N VAL A 14 27.22 -1.18 -13.15
CA VAL A 14 26.90 -2.42 -12.43
C VAL A 14 27.66 -2.49 -11.10
N CYS A 15 27.06 -3.15 -10.10
CA CYS A 15 27.66 -3.36 -8.78
C CYS A 15 28.50 -4.64 -8.65
N TYR A 16 28.56 -5.46 -9.70
CA TYR A 16 29.17 -6.77 -9.67
C TYR A 16 29.86 -7.08 -11.00
N ASP A 17 30.86 -7.94 -10.91
CA ASP A 17 31.54 -8.50 -12.07
C ASP A 17 30.90 -9.83 -12.48
N GLY A 18 30.93 -10.14 -13.77
CA GLY A 18 30.41 -11.41 -14.29
C GLY A 18 28.89 -11.45 -14.46
N ALA A 19 28.29 -12.61 -14.21
CA ALA A 19 26.90 -12.88 -14.59
C ALA A 19 25.87 -12.39 -13.56
N ASP A 20 26.22 -12.42 -12.26
CA ASP A 20 25.32 -12.03 -11.17
C ASP A 20 26.09 -11.62 -9.91
N TRP A 21 25.34 -11.25 -8.86
CA TRP A 21 25.89 -10.83 -7.57
C TRP A 21 25.67 -11.89 -6.47
N SER A 22 25.75 -13.17 -6.82
CA SER A 22 25.58 -14.29 -5.89
C SER A 22 26.59 -14.26 -4.75
N GLY A 23 26.14 -14.56 -3.53
CA GLY A 23 27.01 -14.58 -2.34
C GLY A 23 27.41 -13.20 -1.81
N CYS A 24 26.89 -12.11 -2.39
CA CYS A 24 27.09 -10.75 -1.88
C CYS A 24 26.61 -10.62 -0.43
N THR A 25 27.50 -10.11 0.43
CA THR A 25 27.16 -9.79 1.82
C THR A 25 26.33 -8.51 1.90
N LEU A 26 25.59 -8.33 3.01
CA LEU A 26 24.82 -7.11 3.24
C LEU A 26 25.72 -5.85 3.19
N GLN A 27 26.94 -5.92 3.73
CA GLN A 27 27.89 -4.82 3.71
C GLN A 27 28.27 -4.43 2.27
N GLN A 28 28.73 -5.38 1.46
CA GLN A 28 29.06 -5.15 0.05
C GLN A 28 27.86 -4.61 -0.74
N PHE A 29 26.66 -5.11 -0.43
CA PHE A 29 25.42 -4.64 -1.04
C PHE A 29 25.14 -3.16 -0.74
N MET A 30 25.37 -2.73 0.51
CA MET A 30 25.21 -1.34 0.95
C MET A 30 26.33 -0.40 0.47
N GLU A 31 27.53 -0.94 0.18
CA GLU A 31 28.69 -0.15 -0.24
C GLU A 31 28.65 0.26 -1.72
N CYS A 32 27.88 -0.42 -2.57
CA CYS A 32 27.77 -0.04 -3.97
C CYS A 32 26.93 1.26 -4.14
N PRO A 33 27.51 2.37 -4.65
CA PRO A 33 26.79 3.63 -4.82
C PRO A 33 25.72 3.58 -5.93
N TYR A 34 25.86 2.65 -6.88
CA TYR A 34 24.94 2.48 -8.02
C TYR A 34 23.86 1.42 -7.76
N ASN A 35 23.74 0.92 -6.52
CA ASN A 35 22.79 -0.12 -6.19
C ASN A 35 21.35 0.35 -6.40
N LEU A 36 20.67 -0.25 -7.37
CA LEU A 36 19.26 0.02 -7.67
C LEU A 36 18.30 -0.36 -6.55
N ALA A 37 18.73 -1.04 -5.49
CA ALA A 37 17.91 -1.20 -4.29
C ALA A 37 17.67 0.12 -3.56
N ASN A 38 18.62 1.06 -3.60
CA ASN A 38 18.53 2.33 -2.90
C ASN A 38 17.39 3.18 -3.50
N ASN A 39 16.48 3.65 -2.64
CA ASN A 39 15.32 4.46 -2.99
C ASN A 39 14.51 3.88 -4.16
N ARG A 40 14.37 2.55 -4.18
CA ARG A 40 13.75 1.81 -5.30
C ARG A 40 12.29 2.20 -5.48
N GLN A 41 11.51 2.32 -4.41
CA GLN A 41 10.08 2.61 -4.54
C GLN A 41 9.86 4.01 -5.11
N VAL A 42 10.56 5.02 -4.61
CA VAL A 42 10.53 6.38 -5.15
C VAL A 42 10.95 6.38 -6.61
N ARG A 43 12.07 5.75 -6.96
CA ARG A 43 12.56 5.72 -8.35
C ARG A 43 11.60 5.00 -9.30
N MET A 44 10.89 3.97 -8.84
CA MET A 44 9.95 3.22 -9.67
C MET A 44 8.56 3.86 -9.79
N LEU A 45 8.19 4.74 -8.85
CA LEU A 45 6.91 5.45 -8.86
C LEU A 45 6.99 6.85 -9.44
N ALA A 46 8.16 7.49 -9.39
CA ALA A 46 8.39 8.80 -9.96
C ALA A 46 8.46 8.78 -11.49
N ASP A 47 8.15 9.92 -12.09
CA ASP A 47 8.50 10.23 -13.47
C ASP A 47 9.98 10.64 -13.54
N LEU A 48 10.81 9.77 -14.12
CA LEU A 48 12.25 9.98 -14.23
C LEU A 48 12.63 11.03 -15.30
N SER A 49 11.74 11.37 -16.24
CA SER A 49 12.01 12.39 -17.26
C SER A 49 12.22 13.78 -16.64
N LEU A 50 11.55 14.05 -15.52
CA LEU A 50 11.64 15.30 -14.73
C LEU A 50 13.05 15.63 -14.22
N VAL A 51 13.93 14.63 -14.22
CA VAL A 51 15.26 14.67 -13.60
C VAL A 51 16.34 14.17 -14.54
N GLY A 52 16.09 14.22 -15.85
CA GLY A 52 17.07 13.79 -16.86
C GLY A 52 17.32 12.28 -16.85
N CYS A 53 16.30 11.48 -16.53
CA CYS A 53 16.38 10.02 -16.46
C CYS A 53 17.46 9.53 -15.49
N TYR A 54 18.47 8.81 -16.00
CA TYR A 54 19.58 8.26 -15.22
C TYR A 54 20.81 9.16 -15.23
N ASN A 55 20.80 10.27 -15.96
CA ASN A 55 21.92 11.20 -15.98
C ASN A 55 21.93 12.05 -14.70
N ALA A 56 22.71 11.61 -13.72
CA ALA A 56 22.86 12.25 -12.42
C ALA A 56 23.49 13.66 -12.48
N SER A 57 24.16 14.02 -13.58
CA SER A 57 24.81 15.32 -13.74
C SER A 57 23.87 16.45 -14.17
N THR A 58 22.63 16.14 -14.53
CA THR A 58 21.66 17.13 -15.03
C THR A 58 21.19 18.11 -13.96
N LEU A 59 21.11 17.67 -12.70
CA LEU A 59 20.59 18.45 -11.58
C LEU A 59 21.41 18.20 -10.31
N PRO A 60 21.53 19.19 -9.41
CA PRO A 60 22.08 18.97 -8.08
C PRO A 60 21.29 17.87 -7.33
N GLU A 61 22.01 16.99 -6.63
CA GLU A 61 21.45 15.81 -5.96
C GLU A 61 20.23 16.14 -5.08
N LYS A 62 20.33 17.19 -4.25
CA LYS A 62 19.23 17.62 -3.36
C LYS A 62 17.97 18.04 -4.14
N GLN A 63 18.14 18.75 -5.26
CA GLN A 63 17.02 19.17 -6.10
C GLN A 63 16.42 17.96 -6.81
N ARG A 64 17.27 17.08 -7.32
CA ARG A 64 16.89 15.83 -7.96
C ARG A 64 16.06 14.93 -7.02
N ALA A 65 16.52 14.76 -5.78
CA ALA A 65 15.87 13.97 -4.74
C ALA A 65 14.47 14.51 -4.41
N ARG A 66 14.34 15.83 -4.24
CA ARG A 66 13.05 16.49 -4.01
C ARG A 66 12.06 16.26 -5.14
N LEU A 67 12.49 16.44 -6.40
CA LEU A 67 11.62 16.25 -7.56
C LEU A 67 11.12 14.80 -7.68
N LEU A 68 12.02 13.82 -7.45
CA LEU A 68 11.66 12.42 -7.42
C LEU A 68 10.60 12.11 -6.35
N LEU A 69 10.82 12.56 -5.11
CA LEU A 69 9.92 12.26 -4.01
C LEU A 69 8.52 12.86 -4.25
N GLU A 70 8.45 14.12 -4.68
CA GLU A 70 7.17 14.76 -4.98
C GLU A 70 6.43 14.09 -6.14
N SER A 71 7.16 13.71 -7.19
CA SER A 71 6.60 12.94 -8.32
C SER A 71 6.06 11.58 -7.86
N ALA A 72 6.84 10.83 -7.06
CA ALA A 72 6.42 9.53 -6.54
C ALA A 72 5.18 9.64 -5.64
N LYS A 73 5.14 10.61 -4.72
CA LYS A 73 3.96 10.85 -3.86
C LYS A 73 2.72 11.18 -4.68
N LYS A 74 2.87 12.07 -5.67
CA LYS A 74 1.76 12.42 -6.58
C LYS A 74 1.26 11.19 -7.33
N ASN A 75 2.15 10.45 -7.98
CA ASN A 75 1.78 9.29 -8.78
C ASN A 75 1.13 8.20 -7.92
N LEU A 76 1.69 7.89 -6.75
CA LEU A 76 1.12 6.93 -5.81
C LEU A 76 -0.28 7.33 -5.35
N ARG A 77 -0.49 8.62 -5.04
CA ARG A 77 -1.81 9.14 -4.64
C ARG A 77 -2.81 9.04 -5.79
N ASP A 78 -2.39 9.34 -7.01
CA ASP A 78 -3.26 9.40 -8.18
C ASP A 78 -3.57 7.99 -8.75
N MET A 79 -2.85 6.94 -8.32
CA MET A 79 -3.21 5.56 -8.62
C MET A 79 -4.60 5.20 -8.08
N ALA A 80 -5.35 4.43 -8.86
CA ALA A 80 -6.67 3.94 -8.48
C ALA A 80 -6.63 3.20 -7.13
N PHE A 81 -5.57 2.42 -6.89
CA PHE A 81 -5.36 1.66 -5.67
C PHE A 81 -3.87 1.37 -5.44
N PHE A 82 -3.47 1.31 -4.18
CA PHE A 82 -2.22 0.68 -3.74
C PHE A 82 -2.43 0.00 -2.38
N GLY A 83 -1.58 -0.98 -2.07
CA GLY A 83 -1.62 -1.75 -0.84
C GLY A 83 -0.31 -1.71 -0.08
N LEU A 84 -0.36 -2.08 1.19
CA LEU A 84 0.81 -2.19 2.06
C LEU A 84 0.97 -3.61 2.58
N THR A 85 2.21 -4.09 2.59
CA THR A 85 2.57 -5.49 2.87
C THR A 85 2.22 -5.91 4.29
N GLU A 86 2.34 -5.02 5.25
CA GLU A 86 2.03 -5.22 6.67
C GLU A 86 0.53 -5.12 7.00
N PHE A 87 -0.32 -4.81 6.01
CA PHE A 87 -1.77 -4.67 6.19
C PHE A 87 -2.60 -5.49 5.20
N GLN A 88 -2.29 -6.79 5.05
CA GLN A 88 -2.91 -7.66 4.03
C GLN A 88 -4.44 -7.63 4.00
N ARG A 89 -5.11 -7.70 5.16
CA ARG A 89 -6.59 -7.67 5.24
C ARG A 89 -7.18 -6.30 4.87
N LYS A 90 -6.52 -5.19 5.24
CA LYS A 90 -6.96 -3.84 4.85
C LYS A 90 -6.72 -3.58 3.37
N THR A 91 -5.61 -4.09 2.84
CA THR A 91 -5.28 -4.07 1.42
C THR A 91 -6.36 -4.81 0.62
N GLN A 92 -6.74 -6.02 1.04
CA GLN A 92 -7.87 -6.75 0.45
C GLN A 92 -9.15 -5.92 0.51
N TYR A 93 -9.51 -5.41 1.69
CA TYR A 93 -10.74 -4.63 1.90
C TYR A 93 -10.81 -3.45 0.92
N LEU A 94 -9.77 -2.60 0.88
CA LEU A 94 -9.76 -1.42 0.02
C LEU A 94 -9.80 -1.80 -1.48
N PHE A 95 -9.05 -2.82 -1.91
CA PHE A 95 -9.08 -3.27 -3.31
C PHE A 95 -10.48 -3.66 -3.75
N GLU A 96 -11.17 -4.47 -2.95
CA GLU A 96 -12.53 -4.93 -3.21
C GLU A 96 -13.51 -3.75 -3.38
N ARG A 97 -13.37 -2.68 -2.58
CA ARG A 97 -14.26 -1.51 -2.64
C ARG A 97 -13.91 -0.59 -3.81
N THR A 98 -12.62 -0.39 -4.08
CA THR A 98 -12.18 0.44 -5.21
C THR A 98 -12.71 -0.12 -6.53
N PHE A 99 -12.64 -1.43 -6.73
CA PHE A 99 -13.00 -2.06 -8.02
C PHE A 99 -14.36 -2.77 -8.00
N ARG A 100 -15.08 -2.77 -6.87
CA ARG A 100 -16.36 -3.50 -6.68
C ARG A 100 -16.23 -4.98 -7.00
N LEU A 101 -15.14 -5.58 -6.52
CA LEU A 101 -14.82 -7.01 -6.67
C LEU A 101 -14.79 -7.68 -5.30
N ARG A 102 -14.70 -9.02 -5.29
CA ARG A 102 -14.46 -9.81 -4.08
C ARG A 102 -13.45 -10.90 -4.36
N PHE A 103 -12.49 -11.08 -3.46
CA PHE A 103 -11.60 -12.23 -3.53
C PHE A 103 -12.32 -13.48 -3.01
N ILE A 104 -12.02 -14.63 -3.63
CA ILE A 104 -12.59 -15.93 -3.22
C ILE A 104 -12.05 -16.34 -1.85
N ARG A 105 -10.77 -16.09 -1.61
CA ARG A 105 -10.10 -16.41 -0.34
C ARG A 105 -9.62 -15.14 0.34
N PRO A 106 -9.73 -15.06 1.68
CA PRO A 106 -9.18 -13.96 2.44
C PRO A 106 -7.66 -13.91 2.31
N PHE A 107 -7.10 -12.70 2.23
CA PHE A 107 -5.66 -12.51 2.34
C PHE A 107 -5.19 -12.90 3.74
N VAL A 108 -3.97 -13.41 3.84
CA VAL A 108 -3.38 -13.87 5.11
C VAL A 108 -2.11 -13.06 5.37
N GLN A 109 -1.95 -12.59 6.61
CA GLN A 109 -0.75 -11.87 7.03
C GLN A 109 0.34 -12.86 7.40
N TYR A 110 1.47 -12.83 6.68
CA TYR A 110 2.65 -13.62 6.99
C TYR A 110 3.78 -12.69 7.43
N ASN A 111 3.99 -12.59 8.75
CA ASN A 111 5.03 -11.72 9.33
C ASN A 111 6.42 -12.38 9.37
N SER A 112 6.46 -13.72 9.34
CA SER A 112 7.70 -14.49 9.20
C SER A 112 8.22 -14.43 7.76
N THR A 113 8.77 -13.28 7.40
CA THR A 113 9.38 -13.04 6.09
C THR A 113 10.88 -13.34 6.14
N ARG A 114 11.50 -13.48 4.96
CA ARG A 114 12.97 -13.59 4.88
C ARG A 114 13.65 -12.38 5.55
N ALA A 115 13.12 -11.18 5.37
CA ALA A 115 13.64 -9.96 5.98
C ALA A 115 13.50 -9.97 7.50
N ALA A 116 12.37 -10.43 8.03
CA ALA A 116 12.15 -10.55 9.47
C ALA A 116 13.06 -11.59 10.16
N GLY A 117 13.62 -12.54 9.38
CA GLY A 117 14.58 -13.52 9.87
C GLY A 117 16.05 -13.06 9.84
N VAL A 118 16.33 -11.86 9.33
CA VAL A 118 17.69 -11.29 9.34
C VAL A 118 17.89 -10.53 10.64
N ASP A 119 18.89 -10.92 11.41
CA ASP A 119 19.31 -10.16 12.59
C ASP A 119 20.14 -8.94 12.16
N LEU A 120 19.68 -7.75 12.51
CA LEU A 120 20.29 -6.48 12.14
C LEU A 120 20.58 -5.67 13.40
N ASN A 121 21.84 -5.27 13.55
CA ASN A 121 22.21 -4.30 14.58
C ASN A 121 21.71 -2.89 14.22
N GLU A 122 21.59 -2.03 15.23
CA GLU A 122 21.07 -0.67 15.06
C GLU A 122 21.90 0.20 14.10
N SER A 123 23.20 -0.05 13.98
CA SER A 123 24.05 0.66 13.02
C SER A 123 23.69 0.30 11.57
N ASN A 124 23.43 -0.98 11.29
CA ASN A 124 23.02 -1.43 9.97
C ASN A 124 21.62 -0.92 9.64
N VAL A 125 20.69 -0.93 10.60
CA VAL A 125 19.35 -0.36 10.40
C VAL A 125 19.44 1.12 10.00
N ARG A 126 20.15 1.93 10.78
CA ARG A 126 20.35 3.36 10.45
C ARG A 126 20.98 3.56 9.08
N ARG A 127 21.99 2.76 8.74
CA ARG A 127 22.64 2.84 7.43
C ARG A 127 21.68 2.51 6.28
N ILE A 128 20.83 1.50 6.45
CA ILE A 128 19.81 1.14 5.45
C ILE A 128 18.78 2.26 5.32
N GLU A 129 18.35 2.87 6.42
CA GLU A 129 17.43 4.02 6.42
C GLU A 129 18.03 5.23 5.70
N GLU A 130 19.31 5.55 5.92
CA GLU A 130 20.03 6.61 5.21
C GLU A 130 20.11 6.35 3.70
N LEU A 131 20.46 5.12 3.29
CA LEU A 131 20.51 4.74 1.88
C LEU A 131 19.14 4.80 1.19
N ASN A 132 18.06 4.76 1.99
CA ASN A 132 16.67 4.73 1.54
C ASN A 132 15.86 5.93 2.07
N GLU A 133 16.51 7.07 2.34
CA GLU A 133 15.87 8.25 2.96
C GLU A 133 14.59 8.69 2.22
N LEU A 134 14.58 8.66 0.88
CA LEU A 134 13.41 9.05 0.08
C LEU A 134 12.31 7.99 0.19
N ASP A 135 12.68 6.71 0.18
CA ASP A 135 11.73 5.60 0.36
C ASP A 135 11.11 5.64 1.77
N MET A 136 11.87 6.00 2.81
CA MET A 136 11.34 6.20 4.16
C MET A 136 10.27 7.30 4.16
N GLN A 137 10.56 8.47 3.57
CA GLN A 137 9.60 9.58 3.46
C GLN A 137 8.38 9.24 2.59
N LEU A 138 8.56 8.47 1.52
CA LEU A 138 7.47 8.01 0.68
C LEU A 138 6.58 7.01 1.43
N TYR A 139 7.17 6.08 2.17
CA TYR A 139 6.45 5.06 2.90
C TYR A 139 5.63 5.65 4.04
N ASP A 140 6.17 6.61 4.80
CA ASP A 140 5.42 7.32 5.84
C ASP A 140 4.19 8.03 5.26
N TYR A 141 4.37 8.72 4.12
CA TYR A 141 3.27 9.32 3.38
C TYR A 141 2.25 8.28 2.90
N ALA A 142 2.72 7.19 2.31
CA ALA A 142 1.86 6.11 1.78
C ALA A 142 1.03 5.47 2.89
N LYS A 143 1.65 5.22 4.05
CA LYS A 143 1.03 4.63 5.23
C LYS A 143 -0.08 5.51 5.80
N ASP A 144 0.19 6.80 5.97
CA ASP A 144 -0.83 7.75 6.42
C ASP A 144 -2.01 7.81 5.44
N LEU A 145 -1.74 8.03 4.14
CA LEU A 145 -2.77 8.07 3.11
C LEU A 145 -3.59 6.77 3.04
N PHE A 146 -2.95 5.61 3.14
CA PHE A 146 -3.61 4.31 3.11
C PHE A 146 -4.56 4.13 4.30
N LEU A 147 -4.12 4.46 5.52
CA LEU A 147 -4.94 4.35 6.71
C LEU A 147 -6.12 5.32 6.68
N GLN A 148 -5.92 6.55 6.18
CA GLN A 148 -7.01 7.51 5.96
C GLN A 148 -8.05 6.98 4.96
N ARG A 149 -7.60 6.44 3.81
CA ARG A 149 -8.49 5.81 2.83
C ARG A 149 -9.30 4.67 3.45
N TYR A 150 -8.65 3.79 4.20
CA TYR A 150 -9.31 2.68 4.90
C TYR A 150 -10.40 3.19 5.86
N GLN A 151 -10.06 4.15 6.73
CA GLN A 151 -11.00 4.72 7.69
C GLN A 151 -12.18 5.42 7.02
N TYR A 152 -11.92 6.19 5.96
CA TYR A 152 -12.95 6.90 5.21
C TYR A 152 -13.93 5.93 4.55
N THR A 153 -13.44 4.93 3.81
CA THR A 153 -14.29 3.92 3.16
C THR A 153 -15.14 3.16 4.20
N HIS A 154 -14.54 2.79 5.32
CA HIS A 154 -15.26 2.10 6.41
C HIS A 154 -16.32 3.00 7.07
N MET A 155 -16.07 4.30 7.18
CA MET A 155 -17.06 5.27 7.68
C MET A 155 -18.27 5.37 6.75
N LEU A 156 -18.02 5.46 5.44
CA LEU A 156 -19.08 5.52 4.43
C LEU A 156 -19.96 4.26 4.46
N GLU A 157 -19.36 3.07 4.46
CA GLU A 157 -20.12 1.80 4.51
C GLU A 157 -21.01 1.72 5.76
N ARG A 158 -20.47 2.10 6.94
CA ARG A 158 -21.28 2.11 8.17
C ARG A 158 -22.43 3.11 8.11
N ARG A 159 -22.23 4.26 7.48
CA ARG A 159 -23.28 5.28 7.31
C ARG A 159 -24.38 4.75 6.38
N GLU A 160 -24.01 4.11 5.28
CA GLU A 160 -24.95 3.47 4.35
C GLU A 160 -25.76 2.37 5.04
N GLN A 161 -25.10 1.49 5.79
CA GLN A 161 -25.77 0.43 6.55
C GLN A 161 -26.78 0.99 7.56
N ARG A 162 -26.42 2.04 8.31
CA ARG A 162 -27.35 2.71 9.23
C ARG A 162 -28.56 3.31 8.52
N MET A 163 -28.36 3.93 7.35
CA MET A 163 -29.46 4.47 6.55
C MET A 163 -30.37 3.36 6.02
N MET A 164 -29.80 2.24 5.56
CA MET A 164 -30.56 1.06 5.12
C MET A 164 -31.38 0.44 6.26
N LEU A 165 -30.81 0.33 7.45
CA LEU A 165 -31.52 -0.18 8.64
C LEU A 165 -32.67 0.75 9.04
N ARG A 166 -32.47 2.07 9.01
CA ARG A 166 -33.55 3.04 9.29
C ARG A 166 -34.67 2.95 8.26
N ASN A 167 -34.35 2.84 6.97
CA ASN A 167 -35.36 2.67 5.93
C ASN A 167 -36.10 1.34 6.06
N ARG A 168 -35.42 0.24 6.39
CA ARG A 168 -36.08 -1.05 6.67
C ARG A 168 -36.99 -0.98 7.89
N GLY A 169 -36.60 -0.30 8.96
CA GLY A 169 -37.44 -0.04 10.13
C GLY A 169 -38.69 0.80 9.80
N SER A 170 -38.56 1.79 8.91
CA SER A 170 -39.69 2.59 8.41
C SER A 170 -40.65 1.78 7.56
N PHE A 171 -40.15 0.89 6.69
CA PHE A 171 -40.98 -0.04 5.91
C PHE A 171 -41.68 -1.07 6.81
N HIS A 172 -41.02 -1.56 7.86
CA HIS A 172 -41.63 -2.48 8.80
C HIS A 172 -42.69 -1.81 9.70
N SER A 173 -42.56 -0.51 9.98
CA SER A 173 -43.57 0.31 10.65
C SER A 173 -44.81 0.52 9.76
N LEU A 174 -44.63 0.88 8.49
CA LEU A 174 -45.73 1.07 7.53
C LEU A 174 -46.47 -0.25 7.25
N ALA A 175 -45.74 -1.35 7.07
CA ALA A 175 -46.35 -2.68 6.87
C ALA A 175 -47.10 -3.19 8.11
N ARG A 176 -46.78 -2.69 9.31
CA ARG A 176 -47.47 -3.04 10.56
C ARG A 176 -48.73 -2.19 10.78
N GLU A 177 -48.80 -1.00 10.20
CA GLU A 177 -50.03 -0.19 10.14
C GLU A 177 -51.02 -0.73 9.10
N GLU A 178 -50.54 -1.30 7.98
CA GLU A 178 -51.40 -1.93 6.95
C GLU A 178 -51.76 -3.40 7.26
N GLY A 179 -51.01 -4.06 8.17
CA GLY A 179 -51.10 -5.51 8.41
C GLY A 179 -51.74 -5.94 9.75
N ALA A 180 -52.57 -5.10 10.37
CA ALA A 180 -53.34 -5.48 11.55
C ALA A 180 -54.51 -6.43 11.18
N GLY A 181 -54.17 -7.64 10.73
CA GLY A 181 -55.12 -8.69 10.39
C GLY A 181 -54.43 -9.91 9.75
N GLY A 182 -53.75 -10.74 10.54
CA GLY A 182 -53.32 -12.07 10.08
C GLY A 182 -52.12 -12.65 10.83
N GLU A 183 -52.38 -13.71 11.59
CA GLU A 183 -51.40 -14.54 12.31
C GLU A 183 -50.38 -15.20 11.37
N GLY A 184 -49.11 -15.32 11.80
CA GLY A 184 -48.11 -16.12 11.10
C GLY A 184 -46.68 -15.82 11.54
N THR A 185 -46.20 -16.54 12.54
CA THR A 185 -44.82 -16.44 13.05
C THR A 185 -43.81 -17.04 12.06
N ALA A 186 -42.95 -16.20 11.46
CA ALA A 186 -41.75 -16.65 10.76
C ALA A 186 -40.54 -15.85 11.25
N ARG A 187 -39.76 -16.45 12.16
CA ARG A 187 -38.46 -15.93 12.62
C ARG A 187 -37.48 -15.93 11.45
N LEU A 188 -37.02 -14.74 11.02
CA LEU A 188 -35.91 -14.60 10.07
C LEU A 188 -34.56 -14.84 10.80
N PRO A 189 -33.58 -15.50 10.17
CA PRO A 189 -32.32 -15.89 10.84
C PRO A 189 -31.46 -14.69 11.22
N THR A 190 -30.82 -14.81 12.37
CA THR A 190 -30.27 -13.76 13.23
C THR A 190 -29.03 -13.04 12.69
N GLU A 191 -28.87 -11.83 13.21
CA GLU A 191 -27.74 -10.87 13.18
C GLU A 191 -26.38 -11.45 13.69
N ASP A 192 -26.27 -12.76 13.89
CA ASP A 192 -25.16 -13.41 14.58
C ASP A 192 -23.88 -13.52 13.73
N TYR A 193 -23.95 -13.34 12.41
CA TYR A 193 -22.75 -13.44 11.56
C TYR A 193 -21.86 -12.20 11.58
N MET A 194 -22.38 -11.03 11.98
CA MET A 194 -21.60 -9.78 11.97
C MET A 194 -20.94 -9.45 13.33
N ASN A 195 -21.38 -10.09 14.41
CA ASN A 195 -20.80 -9.86 15.74
C ASN A 195 -19.54 -10.68 16.02
N GLN A 196 -19.27 -11.74 15.26
CA GLN A 196 -18.06 -12.57 15.44
C GLN A 196 -16.76 -11.91 14.89
N ILE A 197 -16.85 -10.74 14.25
CA ILE A 197 -15.68 -10.00 13.76
C ILE A 197 -15.23 -8.91 14.74
N VAL A 198 -16.08 -8.55 15.72
CA VAL A 198 -15.84 -7.41 16.63
C VAL A 198 -15.33 -7.83 18.01
N SER A 199 -15.53 -9.09 18.43
CA SER A 199 -15.18 -9.57 19.78
C SER A 199 -13.87 -10.37 19.87
N GLY A 200 -12.99 -10.26 18.86
CA GLY A 200 -11.71 -10.97 18.79
C GLY A 200 -10.46 -10.10 18.87
N TRP A 201 -10.53 -8.91 19.47
CA TRP A 201 -9.39 -8.04 19.79
C TRP A 201 -9.59 -7.35 21.13
#